data_AF-A0A1G5S4L4-F1
#
_entry.id   AF-A0A1G5S4L4-F1
#
_cell.length_a   1.000
_cell.length_b   1.000
_cell.length_c   1.000
_cell.angle_alpha   90.00
_cell.angle_beta   90.00
_cell.angle_gamma   90.00
#
_symmetry.space_group_name_H-M   'P 1'
#
loop_
_entity.id
_entity.type
_entity.pdbx_description
1 polymer ?
#
loop_
_entity_poly.entity_id
_entity_poly.type
_entity_poly.pdbx_seq_one_letter_code
_entity_poly.pdbx_strand_id
1 'polypeptide(L)'
;MKSQNTRSIQPHREPLIDRAVRSFKKDFNLFTPVVDCVEVAKRINQVPEQCNIRISSSAELSSNTLANTIYIKEHNLYYVVVNRSQLFDQNGRPKYPYKKSSDHAVNFTLAHEFGHIYLEHALIPLSEKTQEDIYEEDIEADEFAGRLLMPKKELVNANFTDLSLVAKTFMVSQSALHVRLNQLRANELKNSNRFPTCKNCGNTEFNTSDQFCPICAKSLSSHKGVLVMRYDDGIITDETGKVLLCPQCSNSDIKEEDKHCSICGIPLINWCSSSYCSVQEISDSSARHCTKCGSPTTFLLSGILEPWQRARDVQYCLQSVEEEALGSGEISFIDSQDWMDFVMLMLSDHKSIRMLMLYATARYSSGKLLILFRKNEDKFRFLSKKSYMKFFIDAFVEFFDLPLSKVNSASYEEYQPTTFIE
;
A
#
# COMPACT_ATOMS: atom_id res chain seq x y z
N MET A 1 4.41 -31.29 32.15
CA MET A 1 4.95 -30.18 31.34
C MET A 1 5.39 -30.75 30.00
N LYS A 2 4.51 -30.76 28.99
CA LYS A 2 4.89 -31.00 27.59
C LYS A 2 4.93 -29.65 26.92
N SER A 3 6.10 -29.28 26.40
CA SER A 3 6.35 -28.02 25.71
C SER A 3 5.34 -27.85 24.58
N GLN A 4 4.60 -26.74 24.59
CA GLN A 4 3.94 -26.24 23.40
C GLN A 4 5.03 -25.97 22.38
N ASN A 5 5.21 -26.88 21.42
CA ASN A 5 6.04 -26.61 20.25
C ASN A 5 5.37 -25.45 19.52
N THR A 6 5.92 -24.25 19.69
CA THR A 6 5.48 -23.06 18.98
C THR A 6 5.65 -23.33 17.49
N ARG A 7 4.57 -23.29 16.71
CA ARG A 7 4.61 -23.25 15.24
C ARG A 7 5.56 -22.11 14.83
N SER A 8 6.81 -22.44 14.50
CA SER A 8 7.81 -21.46 14.11
C SER A 8 8.32 -21.80 12.72
N ILE A 9 8.14 -20.87 11.79
CA ILE A 9 8.75 -20.93 10.47
C ILE A 9 10.27 -20.94 10.65
N GLN A 10 10.96 -21.80 9.90
CA GLN A 10 12.40 -21.82 9.89
C GLN A 10 12.93 -20.48 9.32
N PRO A 11 13.93 -19.81 9.96
CA PRO A 11 14.35 -18.46 9.54
C PRO A 11 14.74 -18.33 8.06
N HIS A 12 15.27 -19.39 7.46
CA HIS A 12 15.67 -19.42 6.06
C HIS A 12 14.49 -19.49 5.07
N ARG A 13 13.28 -19.86 5.53
CA ARG A 13 12.06 -19.93 4.72
C ARG A 13 11.34 -18.59 4.65
N GLU A 14 11.50 -17.71 5.64
CA GLU A 14 10.84 -16.40 5.64
C GLU A 14 11.07 -15.57 4.36
N PRO A 15 12.30 -15.45 3.81
CA PRO A 15 12.53 -14.71 2.58
C PRO A 15 11.85 -15.32 1.34
N LEU A 16 11.61 -16.65 1.36
CA LEU A 16 10.88 -17.33 0.29
C LEU A 16 9.39 -16.98 0.35
N ILE A 17 8.81 -16.96 1.55
CA ILE A 17 7.42 -16.56 1.77
C ILE A 17 7.22 -15.09 1.37
N ASP A 18 8.13 -14.19 1.75
CA ASP A 18 8.06 -12.78 1.34
C ASP A 18 8.16 -12.59 -0.18
N ARG A 19 8.96 -13.43 -0.85
CA ARG A 19 9.02 -13.44 -2.32
C ARG A 19 7.71 -13.93 -2.92
N ALA A 20 7.17 -15.03 -2.41
CA ALA A 20 5.91 -15.61 -2.87
C ALA A 20 4.76 -14.59 -2.75
N VAL A 21 4.62 -13.91 -1.59
CA VAL A 21 3.58 -12.90 -1.39
C VAL A 21 3.72 -11.74 -2.39
N ARG A 22 4.95 -11.29 -2.65
CA ARG A 22 5.22 -10.24 -3.65
C ARG A 22 4.89 -10.68 -5.07
N SER A 23 5.29 -11.89 -5.47
CA SER A 23 4.94 -12.46 -6.78
C SER A 23 3.43 -12.52 -6.96
N PHE A 24 2.70 -13.05 -5.96
CA PHE A 24 1.24 -13.12 -6.01
C PHE A 24 0.60 -11.74 -6.19
N LYS A 25 1.01 -10.75 -5.40
CA LYS A 25 0.48 -9.38 -5.52
C LYS A 25 0.76 -8.79 -6.91
N LYS A 26 1.95 -9.02 -7.46
CA LYS A 26 2.35 -8.55 -8.78
C LYS A 26 1.53 -9.20 -9.89
N ASP A 27 1.40 -10.53 -9.90
CA ASP A 27 0.72 -11.28 -10.94
C ASP A 27 -0.78 -10.92 -11.04
N PHE A 28 -1.40 -10.53 -9.92
CA PHE A 28 -2.80 -10.13 -9.87
C PHE A 28 -3.04 -8.61 -9.75
N ASN A 29 -2.00 -7.79 -9.91
CA ASN A 29 -2.05 -6.32 -9.83
C ASN A 29 -2.77 -5.82 -8.56
N LEU A 30 -2.37 -6.35 -7.40
CA LEU A 30 -2.98 -6.06 -6.10
C LEU A 30 -2.26 -4.89 -5.42
N PHE A 31 -2.82 -3.69 -5.58
CA PHE A 31 -2.28 -2.44 -5.02
C PHE A 31 -2.98 -2.00 -3.73
N THR A 32 -3.81 -2.86 -3.13
CA THR A 32 -4.53 -2.57 -1.89
C THR A 32 -3.96 -3.37 -0.71
N PRO A 33 -4.03 -2.83 0.52
CA PRO A 33 -3.49 -3.47 1.72
C PRO A 33 -4.32 -4.70 2.12
N VAL A 34 -5.60 -4.69 1.76
CA VAL A 34 -6.55 -5.77 2.00
C VAL A 34 -6.77 -6.50 0.69
N VAL A 35 -6.62 -7.82 0.73
CA VAL A 35 -6.79 -8.70 -0.43
C VAL A 35 -8.08 -9.50 -0.28
N ASP A 36 -8.92 -9.43 -1.30
CA ASP A 36 -10.10 -10.29 -1.45
C ASP A 36 -9.77 -11.45 -2.41
N CYS A 37 -9.34 -12.57 -1.85
CA CYS A 37 -9.00 -13.77 -2.60
C CYS A 37 -10.20 -14.38 -3.31
N VAL A 38 -11.44 -14.13 -2.85
CA VAL A 38 -12.64 -14.55 -3.59
C VAL A 38 -12.78 -13.77 -4.90
N GLU A 39 -12.45 -12.48 -4.89
CA GLU A 39 -12.47 -11.68 -6.12
C GLU A 39 -11.29 -11.99 -7.05
N VAL A 40 -10.12 -12.30 -6.50
CA VAL A 40 -9.00 -12.87 -7.28
C VAL A 40 -9.43 -14.18 -7.94
N ALA A 41 -10.08 -15.07 -7.19
CA ALA A 41 -10.54 -16.36 -7.71
C ALA A 41 -11.57 -16.22 -8.84
N LYS A 42 -12.49 -15.26 -8.75
CA LYS A 42 -13.43 -14.96 -9.84
C LYS A 42 -12.70 -14.48 -11.09
N ARG A 43 -11.75 -13.54 -10.95
CA ARG A 43 -10.95 -13.04 -12.07
C ARG A 43 -10.19 -14.17 -12.76
N ILE A 44 -9.52 -15.04 -12.01
CA ILE A 44 -8.84 -16.24 -12.53
C ILE A 44 -9.78 -17.07 -13.43
N ASN A 45 -11.00 -17.32 -12.98
CA ASN A 45 -11.97 -18.12 -13.72
C ASN A 45 -12.62 -17.39 -14.91
N GLN A 46 -12.60 -16.05 -14.92
CA GLN A 46 -13.11 -15.24 -16.04
C GLN A 46 -12.11 -15.16 -17.20
N VAL A 47 -10.81 -15.24 -16.92
CA VAL A 47 -9.73 -15.19 -17.91
C VAL A 47 -8.81 -16.41 -17.81
N PRO A 48 -9.31 -17.63 -18.04
CA PRO A 48 -8.55 -18.87 -17.84
C PRO A 48 -7.28 -18.94 -18.70
N GLU A 49 -7.22 -18.26 -19.84
CA GLU A 49 -6.04 -18.26 -20.71
C GLU A 49 -4.88 -17.41 -20.18
N GLN A 50 -5.13 -16.53 -19.18
CA GLN A 50 -4.11 -15.60 -18.66
C GLN A 50 -3.32 -16.16 -17.46
N CYS A 51 -3.78 -17.25 -16.84
CA CYS A 51 -3.02 -17.92 -15.78
C CYS A 51 -3.26 -19.42 -15.78
N ASN A 52 -2.32 -20.18 -15.23
CA ASN A 52 -2.38 -21.63 -15.13
C ASN A 52 -3.03 -22.12 -13.83
N ILE A 53 -3.99 -21.36 -13.28
CA ILE A 53 -4.75 -21.71 -12.08
C ILE A 53 -6.22 -21.87 -12.49
N ARG A 54 -6.88 -22.90 -11.96
CA ARG A 54 -8.32 -23.15 -12.10
C ARG A 54 -8.92 -23.36 -10.74
N ILE A 55 -10.07 -22.73 -10.49
CA ILE A 55 -10.71 -22.81 -9.18
C ILE A 55 -12.11 -23.36 -9.36
N SER A 56 -12.42 -24.45 -8.69
CA SER A 56 -13.72 -25.10 -8.74
C SER A 56 -14.23 -25.39 -7.33
N SER A 57 -15.50 -25.80 -7.23
CA SER A 57 -16.08 -26.24 -5.96
C SER A 57 -16.54 -27.68 -6.06
N SER A 58 -16.29 -28.49 -5.03
CA SER A 58 -16.79 -29.86 -4.96
C SER A 58 -17.52 -30.14 -3.63
N ALA A 59 -18.57 -30.95 -3.72
CA ALA A 59 -19.26 -31.51 -2.55
C ALA A 59 -18.66 -32.87 -2.10
N GLU A 60 -17.74 -33.43 -2.89
CA GLU A 60 -17.13 -34.75 -2.66
C GLU A 60 -15.89 -34.68 -1.76
N LEU A 61 -15.40 -33.48 -1.47
CA LEU A 61 -14.32 -33.28 -0.50
C LEU A 61 -14.78 -33.66 0.91
N SER A 62 -13.88 -34.31 1.66
CA SER A 62 -14.13 -34.69 3.04
C SER A 62 -14.53 -33.47 3.89
N SER A 63 -15.33 -33.67 4.94
CA SER A 63 -15.79 -32.57 5.81
C SER A 63 -14.65 -31.82 6.49
N ASN A 64 -13.47 -32.45 6.62
CA ASN A 64 -12.29 -31.87 7.25
C ASN A 64 -11.37 -31.15 6.25
N THR A 65 -11.60 -31.34 4.94
CA THR A 65 -10.82 -30.69 3.87
C THR A 65 -11.57 -29.45 3.39
N LEU A 66 -11.05 -28.27 3.72
CA LEU A 66 -11.69 -26.98 3.37
C LEU A 66 -11.47 -26.62 1.90
N ALA A 67 -10.27 -26.87 1.39
CA ALA A 67 -9.91 -26.85 -0.01
C ALA A 67 -8.72 -27.79 -0.23
N ASN A 68 -8.36 -28.02 -1.49
CA ASN A 68 -7.18 -28.78 -1.86
C ASN A 68 -6.61 -28.26 -3.19
N THR A 69 -5.30 -28.15 -3.27
CA THR A 69 -4.57 -27.78 -4.49
C THR A 69 -3.95 -29.01 -5.12
N ILE A 70 -4.19 -29.19 -6.42
CA ILE A 70 -3.66 -30.28 -7.23
C ILE A 70 -2.89 -29.69 -8.40
N TYR A 71 -1.66 -30.13 -8.62
CA TYR A 71 -0.90 -29.78 -9.82
C TYR A 71 -0.98 -30.91 -10.85
N ILE A 72 -1.36 -30.56 -12.09
CA ILE A 72 -1.41 -31.48 -13.22
C ILE A 72 -0.25 -31.13 -14.16
N LYS A 73 0.82 -31.91 -14.07
CA LYS A 73 2.11 -31.65 -14.74
C LYS A 73 1.99 -31.62 -16.26
N GLU A 74 1.18 -32.49 -16.84
CA GLU A 74 0.98 -32.64 -18.29
C GLU A 74 0.44 -31.37 -18.94
N HIS A 75 -0.32 -30.59 -18.17
CA HIS A 75 -0.94 -29.34 -18.63
C HIS A 75 -0.32 -28.10 -17.98
N ASN A 76 0.70 -28.28 -17.13
CA ASN A 76 1.28 -27.25 -16.27
C ASN A 76 0.19 -26.43 -15.54
N LEU A 77 -0.81 -27.11 -14.96
CA LEU A 77 -2.06 -26.50 -14.52
C LEU A 77 -2.33 -26.82 -13.05
N TYR A 78 -2.61 -25.80 -12.25
CA TYR A 78 -3.06 -25.92 -10.87
C TYR A 78 -4.59 -25.92 -10.79
N TYR A 79 -5.16 -26.88 -10.06
CA TYR A 79 -6.56 -26.93 -9.71
C TYR A 79 -6.73 -26.74 -8.20
N VAL A 80 -7.38 -25.65 -7.82
CA VAL A 80 -7.84 -25.43 -6.44
C VAL A 80 -9.29 -25.86 -6.35
N VAL A 81 -9.55 -26.94 -5.60
CA VAL A 81 -10.90 -27.45 -5.38
C VAL A 81 -11.35 -27.02 -3.99
N VAL A 82 -12.34 -26.13 -3.92
CA VAL A 82 -12.87 -25.61 -2.66
C VAL A 82 -14.07 -26.45 -2.22
N ASN A 83 -14.13 -26.81 -0.94
CA ASN A 83 -15.27 -27.54 -0.42
C ASN A 83 -16.53 -26.66 -0.50
N ARG A 84 -17.64 -27.23 -0.99
CA ARG A 84 -18.92 -26.50 -1.13
C ARG A 84 -19.38 -25.89 0.20
N SER A 85 -19.05 -26.52 1.33
CA SER A 85 -19.35 -26.00 2.67
C SER A 85 -18.63 -24.69 3.02
N GLN A 86 -17.53 -24.35 2.33
CA GLN A 86 -16.85 -23.05 2.46
C GLN A 86 -17.57 -21.94 1.68
N LEU A 87 -18.31 -22.29 0.64
CA LEU A 87 -18.97 -21.33 -0.25
C LEU A 87 -20.44 -21.09 0.14
N PHE A 88 -21.11 -22.11 0.69
CA PHE A 88 -22.52 -22.07 1.04
C PHE A 88 -22.75 -22.45 2.51
N ASP A 89 -23.77 -21.86 3.12
CA ASP A 89 -24.24 -22.26 4.44
C ASP A 89 -25.06 -23.57 4.38
N GLN A 90 -25.48 -24.07 5.55
CA GLN A 90 -26.29 -25.29 5.67
C GLN A 90 -27.64 -25.23 4.94
N ASN A 91 -28.11 -24.03 4.58
CA ASN A 91 -29.35 -23.80 3.82
C ASN A 91 -29.07 -23.54 2.33
N GLY A 92 -27.84 -23.74 1.86
CA GLY A 92 -27.43 -23.49 0.48
C GLY A 92 -27.28 -22.01 0.11
N ARG A 93 -27.28 -21.09 1.09
CA ARG A 93 -27.10 -19.66 0.82
C ARG A 93 -25.62 -19.32 0.69
N PRO A 94 -25.22 -18.46 -0.24
CA PRO A 94 -23.81 -18.12 -0.41
C PRO A 94 -23.28 -17.34 0.81
N LYS A 95 -22.06 -17.69 1.24
CA LYS A 95 -21.33 -16.99 2.31
C LYS A 95 -20.68 -15.70 1.83
N TYR A 96 -20.51 -15.54 0.51
CA TYR A 96 -20.04 -14.31 -0.12
C TYR A 96 -21.20 -13.57 -0.82
N PRO A 97 -21.34 -12.24 -0.71
CA PRO A 97 -20.52 -11.32 0.09
C PRO A 97 -20.66 -11.60 1.59
N TYR A 98 -19.56 -11.43 2.33
CA TYR A 98 -19.43 -11.83 3.74
C TYR A 98 -20.53 -11.22 4.64
N LYS A 99 -21.31 -12.05 5.34
CA LYS A 99 -22.37 -11.60 6.26
C LYS A 99 -21.99 -11.77 7.72
N LYS A 100 -21.29 -12.86 8.05
CA LYS A 100 -20.84 -13.21 9.40
C LYS A 100 -19.32 -13.32 9.45
N SER A 101 -18.74 -13.21 10.65
CA SER A 101 -17.28 -13.36 10.82
C SER A 101 -16.76 -14.72 10.31
N SER A 102 -17.53 -15.79 10.48
CA SER A 102 -17.21 -17.13 9.99
C SER A 102 -17.14 -17.21 8.46
N ASP A 103 -17.83 -16.33 7.75
CA ASP A 103 -17.87 -16.35 6.28
C ASP A 103 -16.53 -15.94 5.68
N HIS A 104 -15.72 -15.17 6.42
CA HIS A 104 -14.37 -14.78 5.99
C HIS A 104 -13.37 -15.93 5.97
N ALA A 105 -13.71 -17.10 6.53
CA ALA A 105 -12.82 -18.27 6.50
C ALA A 105 -12.47 -18.71 5.07
N VAL A 106 -13.39 -18.52 4.11
CA VAL A 106 -13.13 -18.82 2.69
C VAL A 106 -11.99 -17.97 2.12
N ASN A 107 -11.85 -16.71 2.57
CA ASN A 107 -10.81 -15.81 2.08
C ASN A 107 -9.42 -16.32 2.51
N PHE A 108 -9.30 -16.73 3.78
CA PHE A 108 -8.09 -17.33 4.31
C PHE A 108 -7.78 -18.68 3.65
N THR A 109 -8.81 -19.51 3.45
CA THR A 109 -8.65 -20.81 2.77
C THR A 109 -8.10 -20.62 1.37
N LEU A 110 -8.67 -19.72 0.56
CA LEU A 110 -8.15 -19.42 -0.78
C LEU A 110 -6.72 -18.87 -0.74
N ALA A 111 -6.41 -17.97 0.20
CA ALA A 111 -5.05 -17.47 0.38
C ALA A 111 -4.04 -18.57 0.72
N HIS A 112 -4.45 -19.53 1.56
CA HIS A 112 -3.64 -20.70 1.94
C HIS A 112 -3.36 -21.59 0.72
N GLU A 113 -4.37 -21.90 -0.09
CA GLU A 113 -4.19 -22.67 -1.34
C GLU A 113 -3.28 -21.94 -2.34
N PHE A 114 -3.41 -20.61 -2.47
CA PHE A 114 -2.46 -19.83 -3.26
C PHE A 114 -1.04 -19.89 -2.70
N GLY A 115 -0.88 -20.03 -1.38
CA GLY A 115 0.40 -20.31 -0.73
C GLY A 115 1.03 -21.60 -1.24
N HIS A 116 0.29 -22.71 -1.30
CA HIS A 116 0.80 -23.98 -1.84
C HIS A 116 1.24 -23.88 -3.31
N ILE A 117 0.62 -22.99 -4.10
CA ILE A 117 1.03 -22.75 -5.49
C ILE A 117 2.32 -21.93 -5.54
N TYR A 118 2.34 -20.77 -4.88
CA TYR A 118 3.46 -19.80 -4.99
C TYR A 118 4.70 -20.19 -4.18
N LEU A 119 4.56 -21.08 -3.22
CA LEU A 119 5.68 -21.73 -2.53
C LEU A 119 6.09 -23.05 -3.19
N GLU A 120 5.46 -23.40 -4.32
CA GLU A 120 5.76 -24.58 -5.12
C GLU A 120 5.52 -25.93 -4.41
N HIS A 121 4.82 -25.91 -3.27
CA HIS A 121 4.46 -27.12 -2.51
C HIS A 121 3.70 -28.12 -3.38
N ALA A 122 2.76 -27.62 -4.22
CA ALA A 122 1.94 -28.49 -5.06
C ALA A 122 2.72 -29.21 -6.18
N LEU A 123 3.98 -28.84 -6.47
CA LEU A 123 4.79 -29.50 -7.51
C LEU A 123 5.22 -30.92 -7.12
N ILE A 124 5.40 -31.19 -5.84
CA ILE A 124 5.80 -32.50 -5.33
C ILE A 124 4.54 -33.30 -4.98
N PRO A 125 4.33 -34.49 -5.55
CA PRO A 125 3.17 -35.32 -5.23
C PRO A 125 3.11 -35.70 -3.74
N LEU A 126 1.91 -35.74 -3.16
CA LEU A 126 1.72 -36.09 -1.75
C LEU A 126 2.31 -37.47 -1.38
N SER A 127 2.33 -38.42 -2.31
CA SER A 127 2.93 -39.75 -2.12
C SER A 127 4.44 -39.72 -1.90
N GLU A 128 5.11 -38.63 -2.26
CA GLU A 128 6.55 -38.43 -2.13
C GLU A 128 6.92 -37.60 -0.90
N LYS A 129 5.93 -37.17 -0.11
CA LYS A 129 6.14 -36.33 1.09
C LYS A 129 6.03 -37.15 2.37
N THR A 130 6.89 -36.83 3.32
CA THR A 130 6.74 -37.29 4.70
C THR A 130 5.63 -36.51 5.41
N GLN A 131 5.22 -36.98 6.59
CA GLN A 131 4.24 -36.24 7.40
C GLN A 131 4.82 -34.93 7.91
N GLU A 132 6.12 -34.91 8.19
CA GLU A 132 6.87 -33.72 8.55
C GLU A 132 6.88 -32.70 7.40
N ASP A 133 7.13 -33.12 6.16
CA ASP A 133 7.10 -32.22 4.99
C ASP A 133 5.71 -31.57 4.83
N ILE A 134 4.65 -32.38 4.88
CA ILE A 134 3.26 -31.89 4.78
C ILE A 134 2.97 -30.88 5.88
N TYR A 135 3.40 -31.18 7.11
CA TYR A 135 3.19 -30.30 8.25
C TYR A 135 3.94 -28.96 8.11
N GLU A 136 5.19 -28.99 7.62
CA GLU A 136 5.96 -27.77 7.38
C GLU A 136 5.34 -26.93 6.25
N GLU A 137 4.96 -27.54 5.14
CA GLU A 137 4.31 -26.88 4.02
C GLU A 137 2.98 -26.22 4.41
N ASP A 138 2.17 -26.87 5.24
CA ASP A 138 0.92 -26.32 5.79
C ASP A 138 1.17 -25.08 6.66
N ILE A 139 2.21 -25.10 7.50
CA ILE A 139 2.59 -23.94 8.33
C ILE A 139 3.04 -22.77 7.44
N GLU A 140 3.79 -23.07 6.38
CA GLU A 140 4.26 -22.06 5.43
C GLU A 140 3.13 -21.46 4.59
N ALA A 141 2.16 -22.27 4.15
CA ALA A 141 0.96 -21.80 3.47
C ALA A 141 0.08 -20.94 4.40
N ASP A 142 -0.06 -21.32 5.68
CA ASP A 142 -0.71 -20.50 6.72
C ASP A 142 -0.01 -19.15 6.91
N GLU A 143 1.33 -19.14 6.95
CA GLU A 143 2.12 -17.91 7.09
C GLU A 143 2.03 -17.03 5.84
N PHE A 144 2.06 -17.62 4.64
CA PHE A 144 1.80 -16.92 3.38
C PHE A 144 0.43 -16.23 3.43
N ALA A 145 -0.64 -16.96 3.78
CA ALA A 145 -1.98 -16.42 3.89
C ALA A 145 -2.05 -15.29 4.93
N GLY A 146 -1.40 -15.46 6.07
CA GLY A 146 -1.27 -14.44 7.12
C GLY A 146 -0.57 -13.18 6.65
N ARG A 147 0.56 -13.30 5.94
CA ARG A 147 1.32 -12.16 5.37
C ARG A 147 0.57 -11.47 4.24
N LEU A 148 -0.16 -12.21 3.41
CA LEU A 148 -0.95 -11.67 2.30
C LEU A 148 -2.18 -10.89 2.79
N LEU A 149 -2.97 -11.50 3.69
CA LEU A 149 -4.25 -10.95 4.14
C LEU A 149 -4.11 -9.96 5.28
N MET A 150 -3.12 -10.14 6.16
CA MET A 150 -2.82 -9.27 7.29
C MET A 150 -1.33 -8.89 7.30
N PRO A 151 -0.88 -8.08 6.32
CA PRO A 151 0.46 -7.56 6.27
C PRO A 151 0.88 -6.87 7.58
N LYS A 152 2.13 -7.09 8.02
CA LYS A 152 2.60 -6.63 9.34
C LYS A 152 2.50 -5.11 9.50
N LYS A 153 2.95 -4.33 8.50
CA LYS A 153 3.00 -2.86 8.56
C LYS A 153 1.60 -2.27 8.69
N GLU A 154 0.68 -2.78 7.89
CA GLU A 154 -0.71 -2.38 7.83
C GLU A 154 -1.44 -2.76 9.12
N LEU A 155 -1.16 -3.94 9.66
CA LEU A 155 -1.76 -4.39 10.90
C LEU A 155 -1.24 -3.60 12.11
N VAL A 156 0.07 -3.35 12.20
CA VAL A 156 0.67 -2.59 13.32
C VAL A 156 0.22 -1.13 13.33
N ASN A 157 0.05 -0.53 12.14
CA ASN A 157 -0.38 0.87 12.00
C ASN A 157 -1.91 1.03 12.04
N ALA A 158 -2.68 -0.06 12.07
CA ALA A 158 -4.13 0.02 12.10
C ALA A 158 -4.64 0.64 13.41
N ASN A 159 -5.75 1.36 13.32
CA ASN A 159 -6.48 1.87 14.47
C ASN A 159 -7.39 0.75 15.03
N PHE A 160 -6.98 0.14 16.15
CA PHE A 160 -7.69 -0.96 16.80
C PHE A 160 -8.93 -0.47 17.57
N THR A 161 -9.94 -0.05 16.84
CA THR A 161 -11.19 0.45 17.45
C THR A 161 -12.01 -0.67 18.08
N ASP A 162 -12.11 -1.81 17.39
CA ASP A 162 -12.90 -2.98 17.78
C ASP A 162 -12.35 -4.22 17.05
N LEU A 163 -12.14 -5.34 17.75
CA LEU A 163 -11.52 -6.53 17.18
C LEU A 163 -12.32 -7.13 16.03
N SER A 164 -13.65 -7.12 16.13
CA SER A 164 -14.53 -7.62 15.07
C SER A 164 -14.48 -6.73 13.83
N LEU A 165 -14.43 -5.41 14.03
CA LEU A 165 -14.27 -4.46 12.94
C LEU A 165 -12.91 -4.60 12.25
N VAL A 166 -11.83 -4.76 13.02
CA VAL A 166 -10.48 -4.97 12.46
C VAL A 166 -10.44 -6.26 11.63
N ALA A 167 -10.94 -7.38 12.18
CA ALA A 167 -10.99 -8.64 11.45
C ALA A 167 -11.80 -8.52 10.15
N LYS A 168 -12.96 -7.85 10.22
CA LYS A 168 -13.79 -7.57 9.03
C LYS A 168 -13.07 -6.71 8.01
N THR A 169 -12.32 -5.68 8.45
CA THR A 169 -11.54 -4.80 7.56
C THR A 169 -10.48 -5.59 6.79
N PHE A 170 -9.76 -6.50 7.44
CA PHE A 170 -8.79 -7.39 6.78
C PHE A 170 -9.43 -8.62 6.12
N MET A 171 -10.77 -8.70 6.08
CA MET A 171 -11.53 -9.80 5.48
C MET A 171 -11.14 -11.19 6.02
N VAL A 172 -10.93 -11.29 7.33
CA VAL A 172 -10.58 -12.53 8.04
C VAL A 172 -11.53 -12.79 9.22
N SER A 173 -11.48 -14.01 9.76
CA SER A 173 -12.17 -14.32 11.02
C SER A 173 -11.44 -13.67 12.21
N GLN A 174 -12.15 -13.43 13.31
CA GLN A 174 -11.51 -12.93 14.55
C GLN A 174 -10.44 -13.91 15.07
N SER A 175 -10.63 -15.21 14.88
CA SER A 175 -9.66 -16.24 15.27
C SER A 175 -8.37 -16.12 14.46
N ALA A 176 -8.46 -15.93 13.13
CA ALA A 176 -7.30 -15.74 12.27
C ALA A 176 -6.53 -14.47 12.64
N LEU A 177 -7.24 -13.36 12.90
CA LEU A 177 -6.63 -12.13 13.42
C LEU A 177 -5.91 -12.36 14.76
N HIS A 178 -6.52 -13.10 15.68
CA HIS A 178 -5.90 -13.41 16.97
C HIS A 178 -4.62 -14.23 16.83
N VAL A 179 -4.62 -15.25 15.95
CA VAL A 179 -3.42 -16.04 15.64
C VAL A 179 -2.33 -15.15 15.08
N ARG A 180 -2.65 -14.27 14.13
CA ARG A 180 -1.68 -13.36 13.51
C ARG A 180 -1.07 -12.39 14.53
N LEU A 181 -1.86 -11.83 15.43
CA LEU A 181 -1.37 -10.94 16.49
C LEU A 181 -0.43 -11.67 17.46
N ASN A 182 -0.72 -12.94 17.79
CA ASN A 182 0.17 -13.75 18.62
C ASN A 182 1.51 -14.02 17.91
N GLN A 183 1.47 -14.39 16.62
CA GLN A 183 2.67 -14.63 15.81
C GLN A 183 3.56 -13.39 15.73
N LEU A 184 2.96 -12.22 15.51
CA LEU A 184 3.67 -10.94 15.44
C LEU A 184 4.06 -10.37 16.81
N ARG A 185 3.67 -11.05 17.91
CA ARG A 185 3.80 -10.55 19.29
C ARG A 185 3.22 -9.15 19.48
N ALA A 186 2.08 -8.89 18.84
CA ALA A 186 1.45 -7.57 18.74
C ALA A 186 0.08 -7.53 19.46
N ASN A 187 -0.06 -8.28 20.55
CA ASN A 187 -1.33 -8.39 21.27
C ASN A 187 -1.75 -7.10 21.98
N GLU A 188 -0.77 -6.28 22.34
CA GLU A 188 -0.93 -4.97 22.95
C GLU A 188 -1.72 -4.00 22.06
N LEU A 189 -1.71 -4.20 20.73
CA LEU A 189 -2.49 -3.40 19.79
C LEU A 189 -3.98 -3.41 20.12
N LYS A 190 -4.51 -4.49 20.70
CA LYS A 190 -5.91 -4.61 21.15
C LYS A 190 -6.29 -3.54 22.18
N ASN A 191 -5.30 -3.01 22.90
CA ASN A 191 -5.45 -2.01 23.95
C ASN A 191 -4.84 -0.66 23.55
N SER A 192 -4.46 -0.47 22.28
CA SER A 192 -3.85 0.77 21.81
C SER A 192 -4.82 1.95 21.87
N ASN A 193 -4.24 3.15 21.97
CA ASN A 193 -5.02 4.39 21.94
C ASN A 193 -5.66 4.55 20.57
N ARG A 194 -6.96 4.88 20.59
CA ARG A 194 -7.73 5.14 19.38
C ARG A 194 -7.59 6.59 19.00
N PHE A 195 -7.50 6.86 17.71
CA PHE A 195 -7.41 8.21 17.16
C PHE A 195 -8.47 8.42 16.06
N PRO A 196 -8.80 9.67 15.71
CA PRO A 196 -9.73 9.94 14.62
C PRO A 196 -9.17 9.41 13.28
N THR A 197 -9.95 8.57 12.59
CA THR A 197 -9.56 8.01 11.29
C THR A 197 -10.76 7.98 10.34
N CYS A 198 -10.56 8.41 9.09
CA CYS A 198 -11.59 8.33 8.07
C CYS A 198 -11.86 6.87 7.69
N LYS A 199 -13.11 6.41 7.81
CA LYS A 199 -13.51 5.03 7.48
C LYS A 199 -13.35 4.65 6.00
N ASN A 200 -13.27 5.65 5.12
CA ASN A 200 -13.27 5.43 3.67
C ASN A 200 -11.86 5.43 3.06
N CYS A 201 -11.05 6.42 3.41
CA CYS A 201 -9.71 6.61 2.84
C CYS A 201 -8.58 6.42 3.84
N GLY A 202 -8.88 6.20 5.12
CA GLY A 202 -7.88 6.02 6.17
C GLY A 202 -7.15 7.28 6.61
N ASN A 203 -7.44 8.45 6.02
CA ASN A 203 -6.82 9.71 6.44
C ASN A 203 -6.99 9.93 7.96
N THR A 204 -5.94 10.44 8.60
CA THR A 204 -5.91 10.85 10.01
C THR A 204 -5.64 12.34 10.19
N GLU A 205 -5.22 13.03 9.13
CA GLU A 205 -4.87 14.45 9.15
C GLU A 205 -6.14 15.29 8.94
N PHE A 206 -6.93 15.44 10.00
CA PHE A 206 -8.10 16.33 10.05
C PHE A 206 -8.47 16.68 11.50
N ASN A 207 -9.24 17.75 11.69
CA ASN A 207 -9.73 18.15 13.00
C ASN A 207 -11.01 17.40 13.37
N THR A 208 -11.22 17.12 14.66
CA THR A 208 -12.48 16.51 15.14
C THR A 208 -13.71 17.40 14.95
N SER A 209 -13.52 18.69 14.66
CA SER A 209 -14.56 19.65 14.30
C SER A 209 -14.86 19.70 12.79
N ASP A 210 -14.15 18.93 11.97
CA ASP A 210 -14.37 18.86 10.53
C ASP A 210 -15.58 17.97 10.20
N GLN A 211 -16.37 18.43 9.24
CA GLN A 211 -17.61 17.75 8.84
C GLN A 211 -17.36 16.68 7.77
N PHE A 212 -16.36 16.93 6.91
CA PHE A 212 -16.01 16.09 5.78
C PHE A 212 -14.50 15.83 5.75
N CYS A 213 -14.13 14.65 5.26
CA CYS A 213 -12.74 14.27 5.11
C CYS A 213 -12.09 15.09 3.99
N PRO A 214 -10.94 15.76 4.22
CA PRO A 214 -10.29 16.58 3.20
C PRO A 214 -9.77 15.76 2.01
N ILE A 215 -9.64 14.44 2.16
CA ILE A 215 -9.11 13.55 1.13
C ILE A 215 -10.20 12.91 0.26
N CYS A 216 -11.34 12.55 0.84
CA CYS A 216 -12.38 11.78 0.12
C CYS A 216 -13.81 12.31 0.23
N ALA A 217 -14.01 13.49 0.83
CA ALA A 217 -15.31 14.13 1.06
C ALA A 217 -16.35 13.33 1.85
N LYS A 218 -16.02 12.15 2.39
CA LYS A 218 -16.97 11.41 3.23
C LYS A 218 -17.21 12.15 4.54
N SER A 219 -18.48 12.17 4.97
CA SER A 219 -18.86 12.70 6.28
C SER A 219 -18.04 12.03 7.36
N LEU A 220 -17.53 12.86 8.25
CA LEU A 220 -16.66 12.49 9.33
C LEU A 220 -17.41 12.15 10.63
N SER A 221 -18.75 12.14 10.61
CA SER A 221 -19.63 11.81 11.75
C SER A 221 -19.28 10.53 12.53
N SER A 222 -18.48 9.61 11.97
CA SER A 222 -17.91 8.48 12.69
C SER A 222 -16.44 8.25 12.30
N HIS A 223 -15.52 8.91 13.00
CA HIS A 223 -14.06 8.85 12.80
C HIS A 223 -13.40 7.57 13.37
N LYS A 224 -14.01 6.40 13.11
CA LYS A 224 -13.54 5.08 13.61
C LYS A 224 -13.08 4.18 12.46
N GLY A 225 -12.30 4.74 11.53
CA GLY A 225 -11.63 3.94 10.50
C GLY A 225 -10.58 3.02 11.11
N VAL A 226 -10.39 1.84 10.52
CA VAL A 226 -9.36 0.87 10.94
C VAL A 226 -8.07 1.08 10.16
N LEU A 227 -8.16 1.11 8.83
CA LEU A 227 -6.99 1.36 7.99
C LEU A 227 -6.56 2.81 8.13
N VAL A 228 -5.26 3.01 8.25
CA VAL A 228 -4.63 4.34 8.39
C VAL A 228 -3.84 4.61 7.12
N MET A 229 -3.98 5.82 6.60
CA MET A 229 -3.28 6.27 5.41
C MET A 229 -2.86 7.72 5.58
N ARG A 230 -1.61 8.02 5.23
CA ARG A 230 -1.08 9.38 5.16
C ARG A 230 -0.88 9.74 3.69
N TYR A 231 -1.49 10.83 3.24
CA TYR A 231 -1.42 11.29 1.85
C TYR A 231 -0.32 12.35 1.74
N ASP A 232 0.90 11.90 1.43
CA ASP A 232 2.10 12.74 1.35
C ASP A 232 2.34 13.32 -0.06
N ASP A 233 1.29 13.36 -0.89
CA ASP A 233 1.35 13.84 -2.28
C ASP A 233 0.94 15.31 -2.45
N GLY A 234 0.89 16.06 -1.33
CA GLY A 234 0.65 17.50 -1.30
C GLY A 234 1.73 18.30 -2.04
N ILE A 235 1.38 19.52 -2.45
CA ILE A 235 2.32 20.44 -3.08
C ILE A 235 3.12 21.19 -2.02
N ILE A 236 4.40 21.45 -2.28
CA ILE A 236 5.20 22.29 -1.39
C ILE A 236 4.68 23.73 -1.47
N THR A 237 4.32 24.27 -0.32
CA THR A 237 3.79 25.62 -0.14
C THR A 237 4.61 26.41 0.88
N ASP A 238 4.50 27.73 0.83
CA ASP A 238 4.94 28.61 1.92
C ASP A 238 3.96 28.55 3.12
N GLU A 239 4.25 29.35 4.14
CA GLU A 239 3.44 29.48 5.37
C GLU A 239 2.02 29.99 5.12
N THR A 240 1.77 30.62 3.96
CA THR A 240 0.44 31.10 3.54
C THR A 240 -0.36 30.03 2.79
N GLY A 241 0.25 28.88 2.48
CA GLY A 241 -0.36 27.83 1.66
C GLY A 241 -0.24 28.10 0.15
N LYS A 242 0.58 29.07 -0.27
CA LYS A 242 0.87 29.34 -1.67
C LYS A 242 2.02 28.46 -2.15
N VAL A 243 1.87 27.87 -3.34
CA VAL A 243 2.91 27.01 -3.92
C VAL A 243 4.19 27.81 -4.18
N LEU A 244 5.34 27.24 -3.80
CA LEU A 244 6.64 27.87 -4.03
C LEU A 244 7.04 27.89 -5.52
N LEU A 245 6.53 26.92 -6.28
CA LEU A 245 6.80 26.72 -7.69
C LEU A 245 5.56 26.16 -8.39
N CYS A 246 5.26 26.64 -9.60
CA CYS A 246 4.09 26.18 -10.33
C CYS A 246 4.17 24.66 -10.62
N PRO A 247 3.22 23.83 -10.17
CA PRO A 247 3.30 22.37 -10.32
C PRO A 247 3.18 21.90 -11.78
N GLN A 248 2.70 22.76 -12.68
CA GLN A 248 2.46 22.41 -14.08
C GLN A 248 3.64 22.78 -15.00
N CYS A 249 4.15 24.01 -14.89
CA CYS A 249 5.21 24.54 -15.77
C CYS A 249 6.50 24.91 -15.03
N SER A 250 6.57 24.66 -13.72
CA SER A 250 7.74 24.95 -12.87
C SER A 250 8.15 26.43 -12.84
N ASN A 251 7.23 27.34 -13.17
CA ASN A 251 7.46 28.77 -12.99
C ASN A 251 7.81 29.07 -11.53
N SER A 252 8.97 29.72 -11.32
CA SER A 252 9.44 30.17 -10.02
C SER A 252 9.24 31.66 -9.77
N ASP A 253 8.87 32.42 -10.81
CA ASP A 253 8.57 33.85 -10.69
C ASP A 253 7.10 34.01 -10.29
N ILE A 254 6.85 33.79 -8.99
CA ILE A 254 5.54 33.86 -8.34
C ILE A 254 5.57 35.00 -7.33
N LYS A 255 4.66 35.96 -7.47
CA LYS A 255 4.53 37.09 -6.56
C LYS A 255 3.55 36.81 -5.42
N GLU A 256 3.64 37.62 -4.37
CA GLU A 256 2.78 37.49 -3.19
C GLU A 256 1.29 37.73 -3.51
N GLU A 257 0.98 38.53 -4.53
CA GLU A 257 -0.39 38.76 -5.00
C GLU A 257 -0.90 37.70 -6.00
N ASP A 258 -0.01 36.88 -6.57
CA ASP A 258 -0.38 35.95 -7.63
C ASP A 258 -1.26 34.81 -7.10
N LYS A 259 -2.47 34.69 -7.65
CA LYS A 259 -3.40 33.58 -7.38
C LYS A 259 -3.26 32.46 -8.40
N HIS A 260 -2.83 32.77 -9.60
CA HIS A 260 -2.66 31.83 -10.69
C HIS A 260 -1.30 32.02 -11.32
N CYS A 261 -0.75 30.93 -11.88
CA CYS A 261 0.52 31.01 -12.58
C CYS A 261 0.40 31.93 -13.81
N SER A 262 1.28 32.93 -13.90
CA SER A 262 1.33 33.85 -15.04
C SER A 262 1.67 33.17 -16.39
N ILE A 263 2.27 31.97 -16.35
CA ILE A 263 2.65 31.21 -17.55
C ILE A 263 1.53 30.28 -18.02
N CYS A 264 0.97 29.47 -17.12
CA CYS A 264 0.03 28.39 -17.50
C CYS A 264 -1.38 28.54 -16.90
N GLY A 265 -1.63 29.57 -16.10
CA GLY A 265 -2.95 29.87 -15.53
C GLY A 265 -3.43 28.94 -14.42
N ILE A 266 -2.63 27.95 -13.98
CA ILE A 266 -3.05 27.01 -12.93
C ILE A 266 -3.11 27.71 -11.55
N PRO A 267 -4.05 27.35 -10.65
CA PRO A 267 -4.10 27.89 -9.29
C PRO A 267 -2.79 27.68 -8.52
N LEU A 268 -2.37 28.69 -7.77
CA LEU A 268 -1.18 28.69 -6.90
C LEU A 268 -1.52 28.54 -5.42
N ILE A 269 -2.80 28.61 -5.05
CA ILE A 269 -3.30 28.34 -3.70
C ILE A 269 -4.47 27.35 -3.85
N ASN A 270 -4.69 26.52 -2.85
CA ASN A 270 -5.77 25.55 -2.85
C ASN A 270 -7.06 26.20 -2.31
N TRP A 271 -8.12 26.25 -3.11
CA TRP A 271 -9.40 26.86 -2.72
C TRP A 271 -10.54 25.86 -2.73
N CYS A 272 -11.55 26.09 -1.89
CA CYS A 272 -12.84 25.41 -2.02
C CYS A 272 -13.54 25.85 -3.31
N SER A 273 -14.03 24.91 -4.12
CA SER A 273 -14.71 25.24 -5.37
C SER A 273 -16.14 25.76 -5.18
N SER A 274 -16.69 25.75 -3.96
CA SER A 274 -18.08 26.13 -3.69
C SER A 274 -18.19 27.61 -3.33
N SER A 275 -18.98 28.35 -4.11
CA SER A 275 -19.32 29.75 -3.84
C SER A 275 -20.18 29.96 -2.59
N TYR A 276 -20.78 28.89 -2.07
CA TYR A 276 -21.63 28.91 -0.87
C TYR A 276 -20.90 28.46 0.39
N CYS A 277 -19.59 28.16 0.30
CA CYS A 277 -18.79 27.78 1.46
C CYS A 277 -18.26 29.02 2.18
N SER A 278 -18.30 28.99 3.51
CA SER A 278 -17.66 30.02 4.34
C SER A 278 -16.13 29.94 4.36
N VAL A 279 -15.57 28.80 3.95
CA VAL A 279 -14.12 28.58 3.81
C VAL A 279 -13.77 28.67 2.33
N GLN A 280 -12.97 29.66 1.97
CA GLN A 280 -12.51 29.82 0.59
C GLN A 280 -11.09 29.30 0.40
N GLU A 281 -10.16 29.61 1.30
CA GLU A 281 -8.76 29.16 1.21
C GLU A 281 -8.51 27.92 2.08
N ILE A 282 -7.75 26.97 1.55
CA ILE A 282 -7.43 25.70 2.19
C ILE A 282 -5.92 25.61 2.30
N SER A 283 -5.41 25.74 3.51
CA SER A 283 -3.96 25.73 3.76
C SER A 283 -3.32 24.36 3.59
N ASP A 284 -4.11 23.29 3.68
CA ASP A 284 -3.63 21.92 3.45
C ASP A 284 -3.46 21.66 1.94
N SER A 285 -2.20 21.55 1.52
CA SER A 285 -1.81 21.35 0.13
C SER A 285 -2.07 19.93 -0.41
N SER A 286 -2.41 18.98 0.46
CA SER A 286 -2.84 17.62 0.11
C SER A 286 -4.37 17.48 0.01
N ALA A 287 -5.10 18.53 0.44
CA ALA A 287 -6.56 18.51 0.51
C ALA A 287 -7.21 18.53 -0.88
N ARG A 288 -8.03 17.52 -1.12
CA ARG A 288 -8.83 17.32 -2.34
C ARG A 288 -10.25 17.84 -2.20
N HIS A 289 -10.71 17.99 -0.96
CA HIS A 289 -12.05 18.45 -0.62
C HIS A 289 -12.05 19.40 0.57
N CYS A 290 -13.02 20.32 0.61
CA CYS A 290 -13.24 21.20 1.73
C CYS A 290 -13.78 20.44 2.96
N THR A 291 -13.17 20.64 4.13
CA THR A 291 -13.59 19.98 5.37
C THR A 291 -14.94 20.45 5.91
N LYS A 292 -15.47 21.59 5.42
CA LYS A 292 -16.75 22.16 5.85
C LYS A 292 -17.94 21.81 4.96
N CYS A 293 -17.78 21.81 3.64
CA CYS A 293 -18.89 21.51 2.71
C CYS A 293 -18.69 20.27 1.84
N GLY A 294 -17.51 19.64 1.88
CA GLY A 294 -17.19 18.44 1.08
C GLY A 294 -16.98 18.69 -0.41
N SER A 295 -17.12 19.93 -0.89
CA SER A 295 -16.87 20.29 -2.29
C SER A 295 -15.40 20.07 -2.65
N PRO A 296 -15.11 19.69 -3.91
CA PRO A 296 -13.74 19.53 -4.38
C PRO A 296 -12.95 20.83 -4.28
N THR A 297 -11.63 20.71 -4.24
CA THR A 297 -10.74 21.88 -4.23
C THR A 297 -10.23 22.21 -5.63
N THR A 298 -9.69 23.42 -5.80
CA THR A 298 -9.10 23.84 -7.08
C THR A 298 -7.91 22.98 -7.48
N PHE A 299 -7.13 22.46 -6.53
CA PHE A 299 -6.02 21.55 -6.84
C PHE A 299 -6.53 20.21 -7.41
N LEU A 300 -7.61 19.65 -6.87
CA LEU A 300 -8.22 18.45 -7.42
C LEU A 300 -8.83 18.74 -8.82
N LEU A 301 -9.60 19.82 -8.96
CA LEU A 301 -10.28 20.15 -10.21
C LEU A 301 -9.32 20.49 -11.35
N SER A 302 -8.15 21.06 -11.02
CA SER A 302 -7.13 21.42 -12.01
C SER A 302 -6.14 20.29 -12.32
N GLY A 303 -6.32 19.11 -11.71
CA GLY A 303 -5.42 17.97 -11.87
C GLY A 303 -4.04 18.15 -11.23
N ILE A 304 -3.87 19.13 -10.33
CA ILE A 304 -2.65 19.27 -9.53
C ILE A 304 -2.52 18.08 -8.57
N LEU A 305 -3.63 17.68 -7.97
CA LEU A 305 -3.75 16.49 -7.14
C LEU A 305 -4.60 15.45 -7.87
N GLU A 306 -4.12 14.21 -7.87
CA GLU A 306 -4.87 13.07 -8.38
C GLU A 306 -5.99 12.66 -7.40
N PRO A 307 -7.04 11.97 -7.84
CA PRO A 307 -8.01 11.35 -6.94
C PRO A 307 -7.32 10.47 -5.89
N TRP A 308 -7.83 10.47 -4.66
CA TRP A 308 -7.16 9.81 -3.52
C TRP A 308 -6.95 8.31 -3.72
N GLN A 309 -7.81 7.63 -4.49
CA GLN A 309 -7.62 6.21 -4.81
C GLN A 309 -6.32 6.00 -5.59
N ARG A 310 -6.02 6.87 -6.56
CA ARG A 310 -4.79 6.79 -7.34
C ARG A 310 -3.58 7.09 -6.46
N ALA A 311 -3.66 8.12 -5.62
CA ALA A 311 -2.59 8.44 -4.67
C ALA A 311 -2.31 7.28 -3.70
N ARG A 312 -3.38 6.67 -3.17
CA ARG A 312 -3.30 5.48 -2.33
C ARG A 312 -2.61 4.32 -3.05
N ASP A 313 -3.06 3.99 -4.25
CA ASP A 313 -2.53 2.84 -5.00
C ASP A 313 -1.06 3.06 -5.34
N VAL A 314 -0.70 4.28 -5.75
CA VAL A 314 0.69 4.69 -5.99
C VAL A 314 1.56 4.53 -4.73
N GLN A 315 1.06 4.91 -3.56
CA GLN A 315 1.80 4.78 -2.30
C GLN A 315 2.02 3.31 -1.91
N TYR A 316 1.05 2.43 -2.17
CA TYR A 316 1.24 0.99 -1.99
C TYR A 316 2.23 0.38 -2.99
N CYS A 317 2.21 0.83 -4.25
CA CYS A 317 3.25 0.47 -5.22
C CYS A 317 4.63 0.93 -4.73
N LEU A 318 4.74 2.18 -4.25
CA LEU A 318 5.99 2.76 -3.77
C LEU A 318 6.60 1.94 -2.65
N GLN A 319 5.80 1.42 -1.73
CA GLN A 319 6.32 0.58 -0.66
C GLN A 319 7.06 -0.66 -1.19
N SER A 320 6.54 -1.31 -2.24
CA SER A 320 7.24 -2.44 -2.86
C SER A 320 8.57 -2.04 -3.50
N VAL A 321 8.63 -0.84 -4.07
CA VAL A 321 9.84 -0.25 -4.67
C VAL A 321 10.86 0.12 -3.59
N GLU A 322 10.41 0.71 -2.49
CA GLU A 322 11.24 1.04 -1.33
C GLU A 322 11.90 -0.24 -0.78
N GLU A 323 11.13 -1.31 -0.58
CA GLU A 323 11.65 -2.61 -0.13
C GLU A 323 12.66 -3.21 -1.10
N GLU A 324 12.46 -3.12 -2.42
CA GLU A 324 13.41 -3.60 -3.43
C GLU A 324 14.70 -2.74 -3.47
N ALA A 325 14.56 -1.42 -3.41
CA ALA A 325 15.67 -0.48 -3.54
C ALA A 325 16.55 -0.43 -2.28
N LEU A 326 15.91 -0.46 -1.11
CA LEU A 326 16.55 -0.25 0.19
C LEU A 326 16.80 -1.58 0.93
N GLY A 327 15.96 -2.59 0.72
CA GLY A 327 15.96 -3.85 1.45
C GLY A 327 14.99 -3.83 2.64
N SER A 328 14.89 -4.96 3.34
CA SER A 328 13.95 -5.20 4.45
C SER A 328 14.40 -4.63 5.81
N GLY A 329 15.36 -3.70 5.83
CA GLY A 329 15.82 -3.05 7.06
C GLY A 329 14.88 -1.92 7.52
N GLU A 330 15.10 -1.36 8.70
CA GLU A 330 14.41 -0.12 9.09
C GLU A 330 14.77 0.97 8.07
N ILE A 331 13.74 1.49 7.41
CA ILE A 331 13.86 2.61 6.49
C ILE A 331 13.80 3.88 7.34
N SER A 332 14.89 4.63 7.38
CA SER A 332 14.90 5.97 7.93
C SER A 332 14.30 6.92 6.89
N PHE A 333 13.19 7.55 7.27
CA PHE A 333 12.61 8.63 6.48
C PHE A 333 13.49 9.87 6.68
N ILE A 334 13.95 10.46 5.58
CA ILE A 334 14.52 11.81 5.63
C ILE A 334 13.32 12.74 5.74
N ASP A 335 13.30 13.57 6.79
CA ASP A 335 12.21 14.50 7.02
C ASP A 335 12.07 15.46 5.82
N SER A 336 10.84 15.83 5.48
CA SER A 336 10.59 16.71 4.33
C SER A 336 11.26 18.08 4.52
N GLN A 337 11.34 18.58 5.75
CA GLN A 337 12.02 19.83 6.05
C GLN A 337 13.54 19.68 5.92
N ASP A 338 14.12 18.63 6.52
CA ASP A 338 15.56 18.38 6.39
C ASP A 338 15.98 18.21 4.92
N TRP A 339 15.15 17.54 4.12
CA TRP A 339 15.36 17.42 2.68
C TRP A 339 15.28 18.77 1.97
N MET A 340 14.28 19.59 2.29
CA MET A 340 14.15 20.95 1.73
C MET A 340 15.36 21.81 2.10
N ASP A 341 15.80 21.78 3.35
CA ASP A 341 16.95 22.53 3.83
C ASP A 341 18.23 22.10 3.10
N PHE A 342 18.46 20.80 2.95
CA PHE A 342 19.54 20.26 2.14
C PHE A 342 19.50 20.78 0.70
N VAL A 343 18.34 20.69 0.05
CA VAL A 343 18.14 21.14 -1.34
C VAL A 343 18.36 22.65 -1.49
N MET A 344 17.93 23.43 -0.51
CA MET A 344 18.04 24.90 -0.55
C MET A 344 19.45 25.39 -0.26
N LEU A 345 20.14 24.79 0.72
CA LEU A 345 21.49 25.18 1.14
C LEU A 345 22.55 24.71 0.14
N MET A 346 22.50 23.43 -0.27
CA MET A 346 23.59 22.82 -1.03
C MET A 346 23.52 23.08 -2.53
N LEU A 347 22.32 23.32 -3.08
CA LEU A 347 22.12 23.43 -4.53
C LEU A 347 21.97 24.90 -4.99
N SER A 348 22.40 25.86 -4.16
CA SER A 348 22.32 27.30 -4.41
C SER A 348 22.97 27.70 -5.75
N ASP A 349 24.13 27.12 -6.06
CA ASP A 349 24.93 27.37 -7.26
C ASP A 349 24.48 26.58 -8.51
N HIS A 350 23.56 25.62 -8.34
CA HIS A 350 23.11 24.73 -9.41
C HIS A 350 21.59 24.79 -9.59
N LYS A 351 21.08 25.92 -10.09
CA LYS A 351 19.64 26.18 -10.27
C LYS A 351 18.87 24.99 -10.89
N SER A 352 19.42 24.34 -11.92
CA SER A 352 18.75 23.20 -12.55
C SER A 352 18.64 21.95 -11.67
N ILE A 353 19.68 21.62 -10.89
CA ILE A 353 19.63 20.43 -10.01
C ILE A 353 18.73 20.73 -8.80
N ARG A 354 18.80 21.95 -8.26
CA ARG A 354 17.91 22.41 -7.18
C ARG A 354 16.45 22.24 -7.55
N MET A 355 16.07 22.75 -8.73
CA MET A 355 14.70 22.65 -9.22
C MET A 355 14.23 21.19 -9.37
N LEU A 356 15.10 20.27 -9.82
CA LEU A 356 14.76 18.85 -9.90
C LEU A 356 14.56 18.23 -8.51
N MET A 357 15.45 18.55 -7.55
CA MET A 357 15.43 17.96 -6.21
C MET A 357 14.33 18.52 -5.30
N LEU A 358 13.88 19.75 -5.55
CA LEU A 358 12.69 20.32 -4.88
C LEU A 358 11.41 19.50 -5.14
N TYR A 359 11.34 18.78 -6.26
CA TYR A 359 10.20 17.90 -6.60
C TYR A 359 10.49 16.41 -6.38
N ALA A 360 11.59 16.10 -5.70
CA ALA A 360 11.92 14.75 -5.29
C ALA A 360 11.75 14.60 -3.78
N THR A 361 11.49 13.37 -3.34
CA THR A 361 11.64 12.98 -1.93
C THR A 361 12.73 11.93 -1.81
N ALA A 362 13.23 11.72 -0.60
CA ALA A 362 14.28 10.74 -0.35
C ALA A 362 13.96 9.80 0.81
N ARG A 363 14.48 8.58 0.69
CA ARG A 363 14.40 7.51 1.69
C ARG A 363 15.76 6.88 1.84
N TYR A 364 16.18 6.58 3.06
CA TYR A 364 17.50 6.02 3.33
C TYR A 364 17.41 4.75 4.19
N SER A 365 18.19 3.72 3.85
CA SER A 365 18.41 2.59 4.74
C SER A 365 19.76 1.94 4.46
N SER A 366 20.56 1.74 5.52
CA SER A 366 21.79 0.93 5.50
C SER A 366 22.73 1.26 4.33
N GLY A 367 23.03 2.55 4.13
CA GLY A 367 23.90 3.02 3.06
C GLY A 367 23.27 3.05 1.68
N LYS A 368 21.97 2.80 1.54
CA LYS A 368 21.24 2.93 0.28
C LYS A 368 20.29 4.12 0.37
N LEU A 369 20.32 4.96 -0.65
CA LEU A 369 19.40 6.06 -0.83
C LEU A 369 18.43 5.72 -1.98
N LEU A 370 17.17 6.07 -1.83
CA LEU A 370 16.17 6.05 -2.89
C LEU A 370 15.65 7.48 -3.07
N ILE A 371 15.84 8.03 -4.27
CA ILE A 371 15.31 9.34 -4.67
C ILE A 371 14.05 9.11 -5.51
N LEU A 372 12.92 9.64 -5.06
CA LEU A 372 11.61 9.48 -5.69
C LEU A 372 11.22 10.79 -6.39
N PHE A 373 11.23 10.78 -7.71
CA PHE A 373 10.87 11.93 -8.55
C PHE A 373 9.39 11.92 -8.87
N ARG A 374 8.76 13.11 -8.91
CA ARG A 374 7.36 13.24 -9.35
C ARG A 374 7.14 12.77 -10.78
N LYS A 375 8.01 13.17 -11.71
CA LYS A 375 7.92 12.83 -13.13
C LYS A 375 9.12 12.02 -13.59
N ASN A 376 8.91 11.17 -14.59
CA ASN A 376 9.98 10.32 -15.13
C ASN A 376 11.05 11.14 -15.88
N GLU A 377 10.62 12.20 -16.58
CA GLU A 377 11.56 13.12 -17.25
C GLU A 377 12.57 13.76 -16.29
N ASP A 378 12.16 14.06 -15.06
CA ASP A 378 13.01 14.68 -14.05
C ASP A 378 14.10 13.71 -13.59
N LYS A 379 13.71 12.44 -13.36
CA LYS A 379 14.64 11.35 -13.04
C LYS A 379 15.67 11.17 -14.15
N PHE A 380 15.26 11.11 -15.41
CA PHE A 380 16.19 10.96 -16.54
C PHE A 380 17.14 12.15 -16.68
N ARG A 381 16.66 13.39 -16.48
CA ARG A 381 17.51 14.59 -16.49
C ARG A 381 18.58 14.53 -15.39
N PHE A 382 18.23 14.04 -14.20
CA PHE A 382 19.18 13.87 -13.09
C PHE A 382 20.23 12.78 -13.39
N LEU A 383 19.78 11.58 -13.79
CA LEU A 383 20.67 10.44 -14.02
C LEU A 383 21.57 10.58 -15.25
N SER A 384 21.13 11.31 -16.27
CA SER A 384 21.88 11.48 -17.53
C SER A 384 23.18 12.30 -17.36
N LYS A 385 23.33 13.04 -16.27
CA LYS A 385 24.50 13.90 -16.02
C LYS A 385 25.34 13.38 -14.87
N LYS A 386 26.42 12.65 -15.19
CA LYS A 386 27.36 12.08 -14.20
C LYS A 386 27.91 13.10 -13.19
N SER A 387 28.14 14.35 -13.62
CA SER A 387 28.59 15.43 -12.74
C SER A 387 27.57 15.77 -11.66
N TYR A 388 26.27 15.73 -11.98
CA TYR A 388 25.19 16.01 -11.02
C TYR A 388 25.12 14.93 -9.95
N MET A 389 25.19 13.66 -10.36
CA MET A 389 25.21 12.53 -9.43
C MET A 389 26.38 12.61 -8.44
N LYS A 390 27.60 12.90 -8.94
CA LYS A 390 28.78 13.02 -8.09
C LYS A 390 28.63 14.14 -7.07
N PHE A 391 28.29 15.34 -7.54
CA PHE A 391 28.10 16.50 -6.67
C PHE A 391 27.02 16.26 -5.61
N PHE A 392 25.88 15.68 -6.01
CA PHE A 392 24.80 15.33 -5.09
C PHE A 392 25.27 14.35 -4.01
N ILE A 393 25.99 13.28 -4.38
CA ILE A 393 26.47 12.28 -3.41
C ILE A 393 27.42 12.93 -2.40
N ASP A 394 28.39 13.69 -2.88
CA ASP A 394 29.39 14.35 -2.04
C ASP A 394 28.70 15.31 -1.05
N ALA A 395 27.76 16.13 -1.53
CA ALA A 395 26.97 17.05 -0.72
C ALA A 395 26.04 16.35 0.29
N PHE A 396 25.41 15.24 -0.11
CA PHE A 396 24.48 14.50 0.73
C PHE A 396 25.20 13.88 1.94
N VAL A 397 26.36 13.25 1.69
CA VAL A 397 27.16 12.63 2.75
C VAL A 397 27.63 13.69 3.74
N GLU A 398 28.05 14.85 3.26
CA GLU A 398 28.46 15.98 4.11
C GLU A 398 27.32 16.54 4.96
N PHE A 399 26.14 16.74 4.37
CA PHE A 399 25.02 17.38 5.08
C PHE A 399 24.35 16.46 6.10
N PHE A 400 24.09 15.20 5.73
CA PHE A 400 23.33 14.27 6.58
C PHE A 400 24.23 13.42 7.49
N ASP A 401 25.55 13.42 7.27
CA ASP A 401 26.50 12.49 7.92
C ASP A 401 26.07 11.01 7.77
N LEU A 402 25.50 10.69 6.60
CA LEU A 402 25.02 9.36 6.25
C LEU A 402 25.88 8.78 5.12
N PRO A 403 26.57 7.63 5.34
CA PRO A 403 27.39 7.03 4.30
C PRO A 403 26.52 6.53 3.15
N LEU A 404 26.96 6.73 1.91
CA LEU A 404 26.28 6.23 0.71
C LEU A 404 27.10 5.15 0.01
N SER A 405 26.53 3.95 -0.07
CA SER A 405 27.04 2.81 -0.86
C SER A 405 26.30 2.63 -2.19
N LYS A 406 25.02 3.04 -2.24
CA LYS A 406 24.17 2.94 -3.44
C LYS A 406 23.15 4.06 -3.47
N VAL A 407 22.96 4.67 -4.64
CA VAL A 407 21.84 5.58 -4.92
C VAL A 407 20.94 4.92 -5.95
N ASN A 408 19.69 4.69 -5.56
CA ASN A 408 18.61 4.27 -6.43
C ASN A 408 17.73 5.50 -6.73
N SER A 409 17.04 5.47 -7.85
CA SER A 409 16.05 6.50 -8.18
C SER A 409 14.88 5.89 -8.94
N ALA A 410 13.71 6.45 -8.69
CA ALA A 410 12.43 5.96 -9.19
C ALA A 410 11.52 7.18 -9.47
N SER A 411 10.53 7.03 -10.33
CA SER A 411 9.53 8.09 -10.54
C SER A 411 8.12 7.59 -10.29
N TYR A 412 7.25 8.42 -9.69
CA TYR A 412 5.88 8.02 -9.39
C TYR A 412 5.10 7.55 -10.64
N GLU A 413 5.37 8.13 -11.81
CA GLU A 413 4.78 7.75 -13.10
C GLU A 413 5.06 6.28 -13.50
N GLU A 414 6.21 5.73 -13.13
CA GLU A 414 6.57 4.34 -13.46
C GLU A 414 5.74 3.30 -12.70
N TYR A 415 5.06 3.74 -11.64
CA TYR A 415 4.28 2.89 -10.76
C TYR A 415 2.80 3.25 -10.75
N GLN A 416 2.38 4.14 -11.66
CA GLN A 416 0.97 4.40 -11.85
C GLN A 416 0.32 3.12 -12.41
N PRO A 417 -0.74 2.60 -11.77
CA PRO A 417 -1.48 1.49 -12.34
C PRO A 417 -1.93 1.88 -13.75
N THR A 418 -1.55 1.11 -14.76
CA THR A 418 -2.08 1.29 -16.11
C THR A 418 -3.57 1.02 -16.06
N THR A 419 -4.38 2.08 -16.08
CA THR A 419 -5.80 1.97 -16.38
C THR A 419 -5.93 1.53 -17.83
N PHE A 420 -6.17 0.23 -18.04
CA PHE A 420 -6.86 -0.21 -19.24
C PHE A 420 -8.29 0.35 -19.15
N ILE A 421 -8.52 1.46 -19.84
CA ILE A 421 -9.86 1.89 -20.18
C ILE A 421 -10.29 0.95 -21.31
N GLU A 422 -11.25 0.07 -21.04
CA GLU A 422 -12.04 -0.58 -22.10
C GLU A 422 -12.90 0.46 -22.82
#